data_AF-A0A497A2Y9-F1
#
_entry.id   AF-A0A497A2Y9-F1
#
_cell.length_a   1.000
_cell.length_b   1.000
_cell.length_c   1.000
_cell.angle_alpha   90.00
_cell.angle_beta   90.00
_cell.angle_gamma   90.00
#
_symmetry.space_group_name_H-M   'P 1'
#
loop_
_entity.id
_entity.type
_entity.pdbx_description
1 polymer ?
#
loop_
_entity_poly.entity_id
_entity_poly.type
_entity_poly.pdbx_seq_one_letter_code
_entity_poly.pdbx_strand_id
1 'polypeptide(L)'
;MARPAPRYTRRVQTLFTPQQYELLREHAQEVKKPLSVVVREAVERSLLMKLEQRRRQEALERLCSGDAPVGDWPEMERQIETMWEETEWVPASS
;
A
#
# COMPACT_ATOMS: atom_id res chain seq x y z
N MET A 1 -4.81 -15.80 9.83
CA MET A 1 -5.97 -14.93 10.13
C MET A 1 -6.49 -14.35 8.82
N ALA A 2 -7.80 -14.45 8.54
CA ALA A 2 -8.37 -13.95 7.29
C ALA A 2 -8.39 -12.42 7.29
N ARG A 3 -7.87 -11.79 6.24
CA ARG A 3 -7.93 -10.33 6.06
C ARG A 3 -9.40 -9.91 6.01
N PRO A 4 -9.83 -8.88 6.77
CA PRO A 4 -11.22 -8.45 6.78
C PRO A 4 -11.66 -8.02 5.37
N ALA A 5 -12.92 -8.32 5.04
CA ALA A 5 -13.48 -7.98 3.74
C ALA A 5 -13.36 -6.47 3.47
N PRO A 6 -12.97 -6.05 2.26
CA PRO A 6 -12.75 -4.64 1.95
C PRO A 6 -14.04 -3.81 2.12
N ARG A 7 -13.94 -2.70 2.85
CA ARG A 7 -15.05 -1.76 3.07
C ARG A 7 -15.06 -0.70 1.96
N TYR A 8 -16.03 -0.79 1.05
CA TYR A 8 -16.19 0.20 -0.02
C TYR A 8 -17.03 1.40 0.47
N THR A 9 -16.42 2.59 0.53
CA THR A 9 -17.03 3.80 1.14
C THR A 9 -17.33 4.92 0.15
N ARG A 10 -16.83 4.85 -1.08
CA ARG A 10 -16.97 5.89 -2.11
C ARG A 10 -17.58 5.30 -3.39
N ARG A 11 -18.53 6.02 -3.99
CA ARG A 11 -19.15 5.67 -5.27
C ARG A 11 -18.62 6.59 -6.36
N VAL A 12 -18.23 5.99 -7.49
CA VAL A 12 -17.88 6.68 -8.73
C VAL A 12 -18.84 6.17 -9.81
N GLN A 13 -19.35 7.08 -10.64
CA GLN A 13 -20.21 6.75 -11.78
C GLN A 13 -19.50 7.11 -13.07
N THR A 14 -19.50 6.19 -14.03
CA THR A 14 -18.95 6.37 -15.36
C THR A 14 -19.90 5.71 -16.34
N LEU A 15 -19.97 6.24 -17.56
CA LEU A 15 -20.74 5.63 -18.64
C LEU A 15 -19.82 4.77 -19.50
N PHE A 16 -20.30 3.58 -19.83
CA PHE A 16 -19.69 2.71 -20.84
C PHE A 16 -20.50 2.82 -22.13
N THR A 17 -19.88 2.50 -23.27
CA THR A 17 -20.66 2.26 -24.49
C THR A 17 -21.53 1.02 -24.30
N PRO A 18 -22.64 0.87 -25.06
CA PRO A 18 -23.48 -0.32 -24.99
C PRO A 18 -22.68 -1.61 -25.20
N GLN A 19 -21.75 -1.62 -26.16
CA GLN A 19 -20.90 -2.77 -26.47
C GLN A 19 -19.97 -3.11 -25.29
N GLN A 20 -19.35 -2.11 -24.68
CA GLN A 20 -18.49 -2.32 -23.51
C GLN A 20 -19.29 -2.88 -22.32
N TYR A 21 -20.50 -2.38 -22.11
CA TYR A 21 -21.35 -2.84 -21.02
C TYR A 21 -21.78 -4.30 -21.20
N GLU A 22 -22.24 -4.69 -22.39
CA GLU A 22 -22.63 -6.08 -22.64
C GLU A 22 -21.45 -7.04 -22.51
N LEU A 23 -20.27 -6.70 -23.05
CA LEU A 23 -19.07 -7.51 -22.88
C LEU A 23 -18.68 -7.69 -21.40
N LEU A 24 -18.73 -6.60 -20.62
CA LEU A 24 -18.45 -6.67 -19.18
C LEU A 24 -19.50 -7.51 -18.42
N ARG A 25 -20.77 -7.44 -18.84
CA ARG A 25 -21.87 -8.19 -18.25
C ARG A 25 -21.75 -9.68 -18.53
N GLU A 26 -21.49 -10.06 -19.78
CA GLU A 26 -21.23 -11.44 -20.19
C GLU A 26 -20.07 -12.02 -19.39
N HIS A 27 -18.94 -11.31 -19.35
CA HIS A 27 -17.77 -11.73 -18.57
C HIS A 27 -18.09 -11.90 -17.08
N ALA A 28 -18.85 -10.97 -16.48
CA ALA A 28 -19.26 -11.05 -15.08
C ALA A 28 -20.11 -12.31 -14.79
N GLN A 29 -20.97 -12.71 -15.73
CA GLN A 29 -21.75 -13.94 -15.65
C GLN A 29 -20.87 -15.19 -15.74
N GLU A 30 -19.94 -15.22 -16.71
CA GLU A 30 -18.99 -16.34 -16.89
C GLU A 30 -18.16 -16.59 -15.64
N VAL A 31 -17.62 -15.52 -15.03
CA VAL A 31 -16.79 -15.63 -13.82
C VAL A 31 -17.62 -15.69 -12.53
N LYS A 32 -18.95 -15.65 -12.63
CA LYS A 32 -19.91 -15.67 -11.51
C LYS A 32 -19.62 -14.60 -10.45
N LYS A 33 -19.27 -13.39 -10.88
CA LYS A 33 -19.02 -12.24 -9.98
C LYS A 33 -19.96 -11.08 -10.28
N PRO A 34 -20.32 -10.27 -9.28
CA PRO A 34 -21.00 -9.01 -9.54
C PRO A 34 -20.15 -8.11 -10.46
N LEU A 35 -20.80 -7.39 -11.37
CA LEU A 35 -20.14 -6.45 -12.30
C LEU A 35 -19.21 -5.47 -11.58
N SER A 36 -19.62 -5.00 -10.39
CA SER A 36 -18.80 -4.10 -9.59
C SER A 36 -17.47 -4.72 -9.11
N VAL A 37 -17.43 -6.03 -8.90
CA VAL A 37 -16.19 -6.75 -8.56
C VAL A 37 -15.28 -6.80 -9.78
N VAL A 38 -15.82 -7.15 -10.95
CA VAL A 38 -15.08 -7.19 -12.22
C VAL A 38 -14.43 -5.83 -12.52
N VAL A 39 -15.20 -4.75 -12.43
CA VAL A 39 -14.70 -3.38 -12.66
C VAL A 39 -13.59 -3.04 -11.66
N ARG A 40 -13.76 -3.36 -10.38
CA ARG A 40 -12.71 -3.10 -9.36
C ARG A 40 -11.43 -3.89 -9.65
N GLU A 41 -11.55 -5.18 -9.96
CA GLU A 41 -10.39 -6.02 -10.31
C GLU A 41 -9.66 -5.51 -11.55
N ALA A 42 -10.40 -5.06 -12.56
CA ALA A 42 -9.82 -4.47 -13.78
C ALA A 42 -9.06 -3.17 -13.47
N VAL A 43 -9.65 -2.27 -12.68
CA VAL A 43 -9.01 -1.01 -12.27
C VAL A 43 -7.77 -1.27 -11.42
N GLU A 44 -7.85 -2.21 -10.49
CA GLU A 44 -6.74 -2.61 -9.63
C GLU A 44 -5.51 -3.03 -10.47
N ARG A 45 -5.72 -3.98 -11.39
CA ARG A 45 -4.64 -4.56 -12.21
C ARG A 45 -4.11 -3.61 -13.27
N SER A 46 -5.00 -2.86 -13.92
CA SER A 46 -4.62 -2.01 -15.06
C SER A 46 -3.92 -0.71 -14.63
N LEU A 47 -4.31 -0.16 -13.46
CA LEU A 47 -3.95 1.18 -13.02
C LEU A 47 -3.35 1.21 -11.61
N LEU A 48 -4.09 0.75 -10.59
CA LEU A 48 -3.71 1.03 -9.19
C LEU A 48 -2.39 0.39 -8.78
N MET A 49 -2.16 -0.88 -9.14
CA MET A 49 -0.90 -1.56 -8.86
C MET A 49 0.31 -0.83 -9.45
N LYS A 50 0.17 -0.27 -10.67
CA LYS A 50 1.23 0.50 -11.32
C LYS A 50 1.49 1.82 -10.61
N LEU A 51 0.42 2.50 -10.18
CA LEU A 51 0.53 3.75 -9.43
C LEU A 51 1.19 3.53 -8.07
N GLU A 52 0.85 2.47 -7.36
CA GLU A 52 1.51 2.10 -6.10
C GLU A 52 2.98 1.79 -6.31
N GLN A 53 3.31 0.99 -7.34
CA GLN A 53 4.70 0.66 -7.65
C GLN A 53 5.52 1.92 -7.94
N ARG A 54 4.97 2.84 -8.75
CA ARG A 54 5.61 4.13 -9.04
C ARG A 54 5.84 4.95 -7.79
N ARG A 55 4.85 5.04 -6.90
CA ARG A 55 4.98 5.76 -5.62
C ARG A 55 6.08 5.17 -4.73
N ARG A 56 6.19 3.83 -4.67
CA ARG A 56 7.25 3.16 -3.92
C ARG A 56 8.62 3.47 -4.50
N GLN A 57 8.74 3.43 -5.83
CA GLN A 57 9.97 3.76 -6.54
C GLN A 57 10.39 5.21 -6.26
N GLU A 58 9.48 6.17 -6.36
CA GLU A 58 9.74 7.58 -6.07
C GLU A 58 10.12 7.82 -4.59
N ALA A 59 9.58 7.03 -3.66
CA ALA A 59 9.96 7.09 -2.26
C ALA A 59 11.36 6.53 -2.03
N LEU A 60 11.70 5.41 -2.68
CA LEU A 60 13.04 4.83 -2.63
C LEU A 60 14.08 5.80 -3.21
N GLU A 61 13.81 6.38 -4.37
CA GLU A 61 14.68 7.38 -4.99
C GLU A 61 14.91 8.58 -4.07
N ARG A 62 13.86 9.07 -3.41
CA ARG A 62 13.99 10.14 -2.42
C ARG A 62 14.90 9.75 -1.25
N LEU A 63 14.73 8.54 -0.72
CA LEU A 63 15.59 8.02 0.36
C LEU A 63 17.05 7.89 -0.09
N CYS A 64 17.29 7.37 -1.30
CA CYS A 64 18.64 7.20 -1.85
C CYS A 64 19.29 8.53 -2.30
N SER A 65 18.50 9.51 -2.70
CA SER A 65 18.99 10.83 -3.12
C SER A 65 19.37 11.75 -1.98
N GLY A 66 18.93 11.42 -0.75
CA GLY A 66 19.40 12.11 0.44
C GLY A 66 20.82 11.67 0.75
N ASP A 67 21.74 12.61 0.86
CA ASP A 67 22.93 12.44 1.71
C ASP A 67 22.42 12.31 3.14
N ALA A 68 22.02 11.11 3.54
CA ALA A 68 21.78 10.82 4.93
C ALA A 68 23.15 10.95 5.62
N PRO A 69 23.33 11.86 6.59
CA PRO A 69 24.56 11.94 7.36
C PRO A 69 24.56 10.77 8.35
N VAL A 70 24.68 9.56 7.82
CA VAL A 70 24.91 8.36 8.61
C VAL A 70 26.40 8.29 8.86
N GLY A 71 26.78 8.32 10.14
CA GLY A 71 28.16 8.06 10.57
C GLY A 71 28.60 6.65 10.18
N ASP A 72 29.85 6.30 10.47
CA ASP A 72 30.28 4.91 10.29
C ASP A 72 29.48 3.97 11.21
N TRP A 73 29.40 2.69 10.82
CA TRP A 73 28.67 1.70 11.62
C TRP A 73 29.10 1.65 13.10
N PRO A 74 30.41 1.69 13.43
CA PRO A 74 30.86 1.75 14.83
C PRO A 74 30.37 2.98 15.62
N GLU A 75 30.23 4.14 14.99
CA GLU A 75 29.66 5.33 15.61
C GLU A 75 28.17 5.17 15.86
N MET A 76 27.42 4.64 14.89
CA MET A 76 25.99 4.39 15.05
C MET A 76 25.69 3.33 16.12
N GLU A 77 26.48 2.27 16.19
CA GLU A 77 26.36 1.21 17.20
C GLU A 77 26.51 1.78 18.62
N ARG A 78 27.55 2.59 18.86
CA ARG A 78 27.75 3.28 20.15
C ARG A 78 26.62 4.23 20.52
N GLN A 79 26.09 4.99 19.55
CA GLN A 79 24.98 5.91 19.79
C GLN A 79 23.70 5.16 20.17
N ILE A 80 23.43 4.04 19.50
CA ILE A 80 22.28 3.19 19.83
C ILE A 80 22.44 2.64 21.24
N GLU A 81 23.57 2.00 21.57
CA GLU A 81 23.82 1.42 22.90
C GLU A 81 23.69 2.44 24.03
N THR A 82 24.30 3.62 23.88
CA THR A 82 24.23 4.70 24.89
C THR A 82 22.78 5.22 25.08
N MET A 83 22.00 5.32 24.01
CA MET A 83 20.60 5.76 24.08
C MET A 83 19.72 4.78 24.89
N TRP A 84 20.02 3.48 24.83
CA TRP A 84 19.33 2.46 25.62
C TRP A 84 19.80 2.38 27.08
N GLU A 85 21.00 2.90 27.40
CA GLU A 85 21.47 3.05 28.78
C GLU A 85 20.83 4.24 29.51
N GLU A 86 20.55 5.34 28.80
CA GLU A 86 19.83 6.50 29.37
C GLU A 86 18.33 6.24 29.59
N THR A 87 17.75 5.25 28.90
CA THR A 87 16.38 4.79 29.10
C THR A 87 16.30 3.60 30.07
N GLU A 88 17.01 3.69 31.19
CA GLU A 88 16.81 2.79 32.32
C GLU A 88 15.35 2.88 32.79
N TRP A 89 14.56 1.89 32.39
CA TRP A 89 13.16 1.74 32.77
C TRP A 89 13.09 1.64 34.30
N VAL A 90 12.58 2.68 34.96
CA VAL A 90 12.29 2.63 36.40
C VAL A 90 10.92 1.98 36.58
N PRO A 91 10.82 0.74 37.10
CA PRO A 91 9.53 0.18 37.48
C PRO A 91 8.88 1.09 38.52
N ALA A 92 7.60 1.40 38.35
CA ALA A 92 6.83 2.07 39.38
C ALA A 92 6.86 1.21 40.66
N SER A 93 7.57 1.69 41.68
CA SER A 93 7.66 1.07 43.00
C SER A 93 6.27 0.97 43.63
N SER A 94 5.97 -0.22 44.17
CA SER A 94 4.70 -0.63 44.80
C SER A 94 4.33 0.18 46.04
#